data_AF-A0A8H7N8E5-F1
#
_entry.id   AF-A0A8H7N8E5-F1
#
_cell.length_a   1.000
_cell.length_b   1.000
_cell.length_c   1.000
_cell.angle_alpha   90.00
_cell.angle_beta   90.00
_cell.angle_gamma   90.00
#
_symmetry.space_group_name_H-M   'P 1'
#
loop_
_entity.id
_entity.type
_entity.pdbx_description
1 polymer ?
#
loop_
_entity_poly.entity_id
_entity_poly.type
_entity_poly.pdbx_seq_one_letter_code
_entity_poly.pdbx_strand_id
1 'polypeptide(L)'
;MESLSLSAMAEPIDRAGEFLKQLSMPRVIASVTETYGGNPEATSRVDSLWDGISKYIRHPSGQMHRLHLQPAEANQFLEQYLDIVDFRFPRLPLAKVKSGLDAITSEDESAYSTILQKDPALIFMAYMVMAIVPLVSDKYPVSQGSFVSIQLLGKCLKVLDRVFRQEDGVDIIQCLQLLVVFSIHCSAAGSSWHLIGFAMNKCISLGYHTETSPSNSAISLEEREQRRWAFWSCFLLDRLICAALGRPFAIQNECVTVALPGEGSFASSCLEPKDVYHIHLF
;
A
#
# COMPACT_ATOMS: atom_id res chain seq x y z
N MET A 1 25.94 3.03 -33.04
CA MET A 1 24.91 2.41 -32.19
C MET A 1 23.90 3.48 -31.79
N GLU A 2 23.13 3.97 -32.76
CA GLU A 2 22.01 4.90 -32.54
C GLU A 2 20.74 4.21 -33.05
N SER A 3 20.33 3.12 -32.41
CA SER A 3 19.23 2.28 -32.93
C SER A 3 18.05 2.15 -31.98
N LEU A 4 17.98 2.95 -30.92
CA LEU A 4 16.85 2.93 -30.02
C LEU A 4 16.32 4.34 -29.84
N SER A 5 15.07 4.53 -30.27
CA SER A 5 14.35 5.78 -30.10
C SER A 5 14.12 6.02 -28.62
N LEU A 6 14.85 6.96 -28.02
CA LEU A 6 14.65 7.37 -26.62
C LEU A 6 13.21 7.82 -26.39
N SER A 7 12.54 8.43 -27.37
CA SER A 7 11.13 8.81 -27.30
C SER A 7 10.16 7.62 -27.33
N ALA A 8 10.60 6.44 -27.78
CA ALA A 8 9.80 5.21 -27.73
C ALA A 8 10.01 4.40 -26.43
N MET A 9 11.07 4.70 -25.66
CA MET A 9 11.46 3.94 -24.47
C MET A 9 11.34 4.74 -23.16
N ALA A 10 11.43 6.07 -23.23
CA ALA A 10 11.38 6.93 -22.06
C ALA A 10 9.96 7.43 -21.82
N GLU A 11 9.41 7.14 -20.64
CA GLU A 11 8.28 7.88 -20.10
C GLU A 11 8.82 9.22 -19.55
N PRO A 12 8.30 10.38 -19.98
CA PRO A 12 8.71 11.66 -19.42
C PRO A 12 8.48 11.68 -17.90
N ILE A 13 9.47 12.10 -17.11
CA ILE A 13 9.40 12.12 -15.63
C ILE A 13 8.21 12.98 -15.14
N ASP A 14 7.84 14.00 -15.91
CA ASP A 14 6.69 14.88 -15.71
C ASP A 14 5.33 14.26 -16.08
N ARG A 15 5.32 13.10 -16.74
CA ARG A 15 4.12 12.34 -17.15
C ARG A 15 4.04 10.93 -16.56
N ALA A 16 4.95 10.60 -15.64
CA ALA A 16 5.04 9.30 -14.99
C ALA A 16 3.71 8.94 -14.29
N GLY A 17 2.86 8.13 -14.94
CA GLY A 17 1.53 7.79 -14.43
C GLY A 17 0.38 7.98 -15.42
N GLU A 18 0.55 8.73 -16.52
CA GLU A 18 -0.48 8.84 -17.57
C GLU A 18 -0.80 7.48 -18.20
N PHE A 19 0.21 6.62 -18.36
CA PHE A 19 0.05 5.25 -18.84
C PHE A 19 -0.83 4.40 -17.91
N LEU A 20 -0.63 4.52 -16.60
CA LEU A 20 -1.39 3.76 -15.61
C LEU A 20 -2.87 4.17 -15.58
N LYS A 21 -3.19 5.43 -15.91
CA LYS A 21 -4.57 5.94 -16.04
C LYS A 21 -5.31 5.32 -17.23
N GLN A 22 -4.60 4.88 -18.28
CA GLN A 22 -5.20 4.28 -19.48
C GLN A 22 -5.33 2.75 -19.39
N LEU A 23 -4.55 2.11 -18.52
CA LEU A 23 -4.68 0.68 -18.24
C LEU A 23 -5.89 0.40 -17.36
N SER A 24 -6.59 -0.70 -17.66
CA SER A 24 -7.57 -1.26 -16.73
C SER A 24 -6.83 -1.91 -15.55
N MET A 25 -6.35 -1.09 -14.62
CA MET A 25 -5.66 -1.50 -13.39
C MET A 25 -6.44 -2.55 -12.59
N PRO A 26 -7.79 -2.52 -12.53
CA PRO A 26 -8.54 -3.62 -11.92
C PRO A 26 -8.32 -4.96 -12.60
N ARG A 27 -8.10 -5.01 -13.92
CA ARG A 27 -7.83 -6.25 -14.64
C ARG A 27 -6.38 -6.70 -14.45
N VAL A 28 -5.44 -5.76 -14.35
CA VAL A 28 -4.04 -6.07 -14.02
C VAL A 28 -3.94 -6.62 -12.60
N ILE A 29 -4.58 -5.96 -11.64
CA ILE A 29 -4.60 -6.38 -10.25
C ILE A 29 -5.44 -7.64 -10.09
N ALA A 30 -6.58 -7.77 -10.76
CA ALA A 30 -7.30 -9.04 -10.81
C ALA A 30 -6.40 -10.17 -11.32
N SER A 31 -5.64 -9.95 -12.40
CA SER A 31 -4.68 -10.92 -12.91
C SER A 31 -3.56 -11.25 -11.91
N VAL A 32 -3.02 -10.25 -11.21
CA VAL A 32 -2.02 -10.41 -10.13
C VAL A 32 -2.63 -11.08 -8.88
N THR A 33 -3.93 -10.91 -8.65
CA THR A 33 -4.66 -11.60 -7.58
C THR A 33 -5.08 -13.01 -7.98
N GLU A 34 -5.19 -13.29 -9.28
CA GLU A 34 -5.47 -14.61 -9.86
C GLU A 34 -4.21 -15.50 -9.88
N THR A 35 -3.00 -14.92 -9.91
CA THR A 35 -1.77 -15.68 -9.68
C THR A 35 -1.67 -16.03 -8.20
N TYR A 36 -2.29 -17.17 -7.86
CA TYR A 36 -2.33 -17.71 -6.49
C TYR A 36 -0.91 -17.85 -5.91
N GLY A 37 -0.70 -17.28 -4.72
CA GLY A 37 0.59 -17.29 -4.02
C GLY A 37 0.81 -18.45 -3.06
N GLY A 38 -0.07 -19.46 -3.00
CA GLY A 38 0.14 -20.61 -2.11
C GLY A 38 1.15 -21.61 -2.65
N ASN A 39 1.50 -22.59 -1.81
CA ASN A 39 2.55 -23.55 -2.11
C ASN A 39 2.22 -24.35 -3.40
N PRO A 40 3.07 -24.26 -4.45
CA PRO A 40 2.81 -24.93 -5.73
C PRO A 40 2.77 -26.46 -5.62
N GLU A 41 3.36 -27.04 -4.57
CA GLU A 41 3.43 -28.49 -4.36
C GLU A 41 2.30 -29.03 -3.48
N ALA A 42 1.63 -28.18 -2.70
CA ALA A 42 0.65 -28.60 -1.68
C ALA A 42 -0.78 -28.11 -1.91
N THR A 43 -1.01 -27.19 -2.86
CA THR A 43 -2.32 -26.57 -3.01
C THR A 43 -3.08 -27.13 -4.20
N SER A 44 -4.02 -28.05 -3.95
CA SER A 44 -5.16 -28.21 -4.86
C SER A 44 -5.96 -26.92 -4.81
N ARG A 45 -6.29 -26.33 -5.97
CA ARG A 45 -7.23 -25.20 -6.04
C ARG A 45 -8.47 -25.57 -5.23
N VAL A 46 -8.74 -24.87 -4.13
CA VAL A 46 -10.08 -24.90 -3.54
C VAL A 46 -10.91 -23.95 -4.38
N ASP A 47 -11.42 -24.48 -5.50
CA ASP A 47 -12.14 -23.71 -6.52
C ASP A 47 -13.30 -22.89 -5.93
N SER A 48 -13.92 -23.29 -4.81
CA SER A 48 -15.14 -22.65 -4.29
C SER A 48 -14.96 -21.28 -3.60
N LEU A 49 -13.95 -21.14 -2.72
CA LEU A 49 -13.73 -19.89 -1.97
C LEU A 49 -13.09 -18.82 -2.87
N TRP A 50 -12.13 -19.24 -3.68
CA TRP A 50 -11.39 -18.36 -4.57
C TRP A 50 -12.15 -18.00 -5.83
N ASP A 51 -13.00 -18.87 -6.39
CA ASP A 51 -13.99 -18.42 -7.38
C ASP A 51 -14.99 -17.47 -6.74
N GLY A 52 -15.38 -17.66 -5.47
CA GLY A 52 -16.26 -16.74 -4.76
C GLY A 52 -15.64 -15.34 -4.61
N ILE A 53 -14.39 -15.26 -4.17
CA ILE A 53 -13.64 -14.00 -4.01
C ILE A 53 -13.33 -13.39 -5.38
N SER A 54 -12.86 -14.19 -6.34
CA SER A 54 -12.55 -13.72 -7.68
C SER A 54 -13.81 -13.30 -8.45
N LYS A 55 -14.95 -13.98 -8.28
CA LYS A 55 -16.26 -13.60 -8.83
C LYS A 55 -16.84 -12.37 -8.11
N TYR A 56 -16.60 -12.21 -6.81
CA TYR A 56 -16.97 -11.00 -6.07
C TYR A 56 -16.12 -9.79 -6.49
N ILE A 57 -14.82 -9.99 -6.73
CA ILE A 57 -13.89 -8.98 -7.27
C ILE A 57 -14.27 -8.63 -8.72
N ARG A 58 -14.59 -9.62 -9.56
CA ARG A 58 -14.98 -9.44 -10.98
C ARG A 58 -16.41 -8.90 -11.17
N HIS A 59 -17.34 -9.29 -10.30
CA HIS A 59 -18.75 -8.93 -10.33
C HIS A 59 -19.26 -8.74 -8.89
N PRO A 60 -19.05 -7.56 -8.28
CA PRO A 60 -19.60 -7.27 -6.96
C PRO A 60 -21.14 -7.25 -7.05
N SER A 61 -21.75 -8.41 -6.87
CA SER A 61 -23.18 -8.63 -7.09
C SER A 61 -23.88 -8.42 -5.75
N GLY A 62 -24.36 -7.18 -5.54
CA GLY A 62 -25.15 -6.77 -4.38
C GLY A 62 -25.20 -5.25 -4.24
N GLN A 63 -26.34 -4.70 -3.79
CA GLN A 63 -26.40 -3.31 -3.31
C GLN A 63 -25.47 -3.19 -2.10
N MET A 64 -24.34 -2.54 -2.33
CA MET A 64 -23.24 -2.50 -1.39
C MET A 64 -23.44 -1.36 -0.41
N HIS A 65 -23.90 -1.72 0.78
CA HIS A 65 -24.00 -0.80 1.89
C HIS A 65 -22.60 -0.48 2.39
N ARG A 66 -22.38 0.79 2.72
CA ARG A 66 -21.20 1.27 3.43
C ARG A 66 -20.99 0.41 4.68
N LEU A 67 -19.75 0.26 5.13
CA LEU A 67 -19.56 -0.35 6.45
C LEU A 67 -20.19 0.58 7.48
N HIS A 68 -21.21 0.11 8.20
CA HIS A 68 -21.73 0.80 9.36
C HIS A 68 -21.05 0.21 10.59
N LEU A 69 -20.14 0.97 11.16
CA LEU A 69 -19.37 0.64 12.35
C LEU A 69 -19.41 1.84 13.28
N GLN A 70 -19.39 1.63 14.59
CA GLN A 70 -19.30 2.73 15.53
C GLN A 70 -17.94 3.42 15.41
N PRO A 71 -17.87 4.77 15.50
CA PRO A 71 -16.60 5.49 15.44
C PRO A 71 -15.56 5.02 16.48
N ALA A 72 -16.02 4.62 17.67
CA ALA A 72 -15.16 4.08 18.72
C ALA A 72 -14.47 2.77 18.30
N GLU A 73 -15.20 1.87 17.64
CA GLU A 73 -14.65 0.60 17.15
C GLU A 73 -13.65 0.84 16.00
N ALA A 74 -13.96 1.77 15.08
CA ALA A 74 -13.04 2.16 14.00
C ALA A 74 -11.71 2.70 14.54
N ASN A 75 -11.75 3.56 15.57
CA ASN A 75 -10.56 4.07 16.22
C ASN A 75 -9.78 2.97 16.95
N GLN A 76 -10.47 2.00 17.54
CA GLN A 76 -9.82 0.85 18.17
C GLN A 76 -9.05 -0.03 17.17
N PHE A 77 -9.55 -0.15 15.93
CA PHE A 77 -8.79 -0.79 14.85
C PHE A 77 -7.53 0.01 14.50
N LEU A 78 -7.64 1.34 14.39
CA LEU A 78 -6.49 2.19 14.12
C LEU A 78 -5.42 2.07 15.21
N GLU A 79 -5.79 2.16 16.49
CA GLU A 79 -4.85 2.01 17.61
C GLU A 79 -4.13 0.67 17.57
N GLN A 80 -4.87 -0.43 17.39
CA GLN A 80 -4.26 -1.76 17.26
C GLN A 80 -3.34 -1.89 16.05
N TYR A 81 -3.67 -1.24 14.93
CA TYR A 81 -2.79 -1.22 13.77
C TYR A 81 -1.48 -0.52 14.10
N LEU A 82 -1.53 0.60 14.81
CA LEU A 82 -0.32 1.34 15.21
C LEU A 82 0.56 0.52 16.15
N ASP A 83 -0.06 -0.20 17.09
CA ASP A 83 0.67 -1.03 18.06
C ASP A 83 1.31 -2.27 17.42
N ILE A 84 0.63 -2.92 16.47
CA ILE A 84 1.01 -4.23 15.94
C ILE A 84 1.77 -4.15 14.61
N VAL A 85 1.44 -3.16 13.76
CA VAL A 85 1.87 -3.12 12.35
C VAL A 85 2.78 -1.94 12.06
N ASP A 86 2.42 -0.72 12.49
CA ASP A 86 3.08 0.54 12.08
C ASP A 86 4.58 0.56 12.43
N PHE A 87 4.98 -0.03 13.56
CA PHE A 87 6.40 -0.15 13.93
C PHE A 87 7.23 -1.04 13.01
N ARG A 88 6.57 -1.94 12.27
CA ARG A 88 7.18 -2.88 11.33
C ARG A 88 7.11 -2.34 9.90
N PHE A 89 5.95 -1.80 9.49
CA PHE A 89 5.65 -1.32 8.13
C PHE A 89 4.41 -0.42 8.15
N PRO A 90 4.14 0.30 7.04
CA PRO A 90 4.66 1.62 6.68
C PRO A 90 4.21 2.74 7.63
N ARG A 91 4.96 3.86 7.68
CA ARG A 91 4.58 5.08 8.41
C ARG A 91 3.35 5.72 7.76
N LEU A 92 2.16 5.33 8.20
CA LEU A 92 0.91 5.81 7.60
C LEU A 92 0.64 7.27 7.98
N PRO A 93 0.03 8.06 7.06
CA PRO A 93 -0.44 9.39 7.37
C PRO A 93 -1.70 9.30 8.25
N LEU A 94 -1.52 9.33 9.57
CA LEU A 94 -2.61 9.13 10.55
C LEU A 94 -3.79 10.07 10.32
N ALA A 95 -3.54 11.32 9.93
CA ALA A 95 -4.60 12.29 9.64
C ALA A 95 -5.48 11.84 8.47
N LYS A 96 -4.87 11.27 7.42
CA LYS A 96 -5.57 10.75 6.25
C LYS A 96 -6.40 9.53 6.58
N VAL A 97 -5.81 8.58 7.32
CA VAL A 97 -6.51 7.36 7.75
C VAL A 97 -7.70 7.72 8.64
N LYS A 98 -7.52 8.61 9.61
CA LYS A 98 -8.61 9.11 10.48
C LYS A 98 -9.73 9.75 9.67
N SER A 99 -9.40 10.65 8.73
CA SER A 99 -10.41 11.25 7.85
C SER A 99 -11.18 10.20 7.04
N GLY A 100 -10.52 9.13 6.59
CA GLY A 100 -11.17 8.01 5.92
C GLY A 100 -12.09 7.22 6.84
N LEU A 101 -11.67 6.95 8.08
CA LEU A 101 -12.48 6.26 9.10
C LEU A 101 -13.71 7.09 9.51
N ASP A 102 -13.54 8.40 9.70
CA ASP A 102 -14.63 9.31 10.01
C ASP A 102 -15.66 9.31 8.88
N ALA A 103 -15.21 9.33 7.61
CA ALA A 103 -16.10 9.23 6.46
C ALA A 103 -16.83 7.88 6.40
N ILE A 104 -16.15 6.77 6.70
CA ILE A 104 -16.76 5.42 6.73
C ILE A 104 -17.73 5.25 7.92
N THR A 105 -17.57 6.00 9.02
CA THR A 105 -18.40 5.84 10.23
C THR A 105 -19.49 6.91 10.38
N SER A 106 -19.38 8.05 9.69
CA SER A 106 -20.35 9.17 9.73
C SER A 106 -21.78 8.78 9.34
N GLU A 107 -22.84 9.19 10.02
CA GLU A 107 -24.20 8.78 9.60
C GLU A 107 -24.62 9.31 8.21
N ASP A 108 -23.94 10.35 7.72
CA ASP A 108 -24.20 10.99 6.44
C ASP A 108 -23.46 10.29 5.27
N GLU A 109 -24.23 9.65 4.38
CA GLU A 109 -23.70 9.07 3.13
C GLU A 109 -23.09 10.12 2.19
N SER A 110 -23.50 11.39 2.30
CA SER A 110 -22.96 12.47 1.50
C SER A 110 -21.49 12.74 1.84
N ALA A 111 -21.11 12.61 3.12
CA ALA A 111 -19.73 12.76 3.59
C ALA A 111 -18.82 11.69 2.98
N TYR A 112 -19.26 10.42 3.01
CA TYR A 112 -18.52 9.31 2.38
C TYR A 112 -18.35 9.51 0.88
N SER A 113 -19.43 9.86 0.17
CA SER A 113 -19.39 10.07 -1.29
C SER A 113 -18.49 11.25 -1.66
N THR A 114 -18.51 12.33 -0.87
CA THR A 114 -17.67 13.51 -1.09
C THR A 114 -16.19 13.18 -0.96
N ILE A 115 -15.80 12.48 0.11
CA ILE A 115 -14.41 12.07 0.31
C ILE A 115 -13.98 11.08 -0.78
N LEU A 116 -14.81 10.09 -1.09
CA LEU A 116 -14.53 9.11 -2.14
C LEU A 116 -14.35 9.74 -3.53
N GLN A 117 -14.98 10.89 -3.81
CA GLN A 117 -14.81 11.63 -5.05
C GLN A 117 -13.56 12.50 -5.06
N LYS A 118 -13.17 13.04 -3.89
CA LYS A 118 -12.06 13.99 -3.75
C LYS A 118 -10.71 13.30 -3.56
N ASP A 119 -10.66 12.32 -2.67
CA ASP A 119 -9.44 11.58 -2.27
C ASP A 119 -9.85 10.14 -1.87
N PRO A 120 -9.94 9.22 -2.84
CA PRO A 120 -10.28 7.82 -2.61
C PRO A 120 -9.20 7.08 -1.79
N ALA A 121 -7.98 7.61 -1.71
CA ALA A 121 -6.89 6.99 -0.96
C ALA A 121 -7.24 6.91 0.53
N LEU A 122 -7.87 7.96 1.09
CA LEU A 122 -8.28 8.00 2.50
C LEU A 122 -9.18 6.82 2.86
N ILE A 123 -10.21 6.59 2.03
CA ILE A 123 -11.17 5.50 2.22
C ILE A 123 -10.48 4.14 2.04
N PHE A 124 -9.60 4.03 1.05
CA PHE A 124 -8.85 2.81 0.80
C PHE A 124 -7.95 2.45 2.00
N MET A 125 -7.15 3.40 2.48
CA MET A 125 -6.26 3.20 3.62
C MET A 125 -7.03 2.82 4.88
N ALA A 126 -8.16 3.51 5.15
CA ALA A 126 -9.02 3.22 6.29
C ALA A 126 -9.59 1.80 6.27
N TYR A 127 -10.14 1.36 5.12
CA TYR A 127 -10.60 -0.02 5.01
C TYR A 127 -9.47 -1.04 5.15
N MET A 128 -8.29 -0.78 4.58
CA MET A 128 -7.14 -1.69 4.68
C MET A 128 -6.63 -1.81 6.12
N VAL A 129 -6.56 -0.71 6.87
CA VAL A 129 -6.20 -0.72 8.30
C VAL A 129 -7.17 -1.61 9.08
N MET A 130 -8.48 -1.43 8.89
CA MET A 130 -9.49 -2.30 9.52
C MET A 130 -9.41 -3.75 9.03
N ALA A 131 -8.98 -3.99 7.79
CA ALA A 131 -8.88 -5.33 7.21
C ALA A 131 -7.65 -6.10 7.69
N ILE A 132 -6.53 -5.42 7.99
CA ILE A 132 -5.28 -6.05 8.41
C ILE A 132 -5.35 -6.49 9.88
N VAL A 133 -5.93 -5.66 10.76
CA VAL A 133 -5.93 -5.92 12.21
C VAL A 133 -6.47 -7.30 12.60
N PRO A 134 -7.60 -7.80 12.06
CA PRO A 134 -8.09 -9.14 12.40
C PRO A 134 -7.19 -10.29 11.94
N LEU A 135 -6.25 -10.05 11.01
CA LEU A 135 -5.29 -11.06 10.54
C LEU A 135 -4.04 -11.16 11.44
N VAL A 136 -3.72 -10.08 12.15
CA VAL A 136 -2.46 -9.95 12.93
C VAL A 136 -2.70 -9.95 14.44
N SER A 137 -3.93 -9.73 14.89
CA SER A 137 -4.28 -9.62 16.30
C SER A 137 -4.75 -10.97 16.86
N ASP A 138 -4.15 -11.39 17.98
CA ASP A 138 -4.51 -12.62 18.71
C ASP A 138 -5.93 -12.59 19.29
N LYS A 139 -6.59 -11.43 19.27
CA LYS A 139 -7.98 -11.27 19.76
C LYS A 139 -9.01 -11.97 18.87
N TYR A 140 -8.66 -12.28 17.63
CA TYR A 140 -9.59 -12.86 16.66
C TYR A 140 -9.24 -14.32 16.38
N PRO A 141 -10.21 -15.25 16.47
CA PRO A 141 -10.00 -16.58 15.92
C PRO A 141 -9.65 -16.50 14.44
N VAL A 142 -8.65 -17.27 13.98
CA VAL A 142 -8.10 -17.21 12.61
C VAL A 142 -9.19 -17.25 11.52
N SER A 143 -10.21 -18.10 11.69
CA SER A 143 -11.32 -18.22 10.74
C SER A 143 -12.22 -16.98 10.69
N GLN A 144 -12.50 -16.38 11.85
CA GLN A 144 -13.32 -15.17 11.93
C GLN A 144 -12.55 -13.94 11.42
N GLY A 145 -11.29 -13.81 11.82
CA GLY A 145 -10.41 -12.74 11.33
C GLY A 145 -10.31 -12.76 9.82
N SER A 146 -9.96 -13.92 9.24
CA SER A 146 -9.89 -14.09 7.79
C SER A 146 -11.19 -13.74 7.07
N PHE A 147 -12.34 -14.15 7.60
CA PHE A 147 -13.64 -13.85 7.00
C PHE A 147 -13.92 -12.35 6.95
N VAL A 148 -13.74 -11.64 8.07
CA VAL A 148 -13.96 -10.18 8.15
C VAL A 148 -13.01 -9.44 7.22
N SER A 149 -11.72 -9.80 7.25
CA SER A 149 -10.68 -9.20 6.43
C SER A 149 -10.94 -9.36 4.94
N ILE A 150 -11.43 -10.51 4.48
CA ILE A 150 -11.78 -10.74 3.07
C ILE A 150 -12.96 -9.87 2.64
N GLN A 151 -13.98 -9.69 3.50
CA GLN A 151 -15.12 -8.82 3.20
C GLN A 151 -14.68 -7.35 3.06
N LEU A 152 -13.79 -6.89 3.95
CA LEU A 152 -13.24 -5.53 3.92
C LEU A 152 -12.31 -5.34 2.71
N LEU A 153 -11.47 -6.32 2.37
CA LEU A 153 -10.68 -6.33 1.14
C LEU A 153 -11.59 -6.15 -0.09
N GLY A 154 -12.73 -6.87 -0.11
CA GLY A 154 -13.73 -6.72 -1.15
C GLY A 154 -14.27 -5.29 -1.30
N LYS A 155 -14.37 -4.51 -0.21
CA LYS A 155 -14.73 -3.08 -0.25
C LYS A 155 -13.56 -2.23 -0.77
N CYS A 156 -12.33 -2.49 -0.31
CA CYS A 156 -11.12 -1.80 -0.79
C CYS A 156 -10.95 -1.90 -2.30
N LEU A 157 -11.07 -3.12 -2.85
CA LEU A 157 -10.81 -3.39 -4.27
C LEU A 157 -11.78 -2.65 -5.21
N LYS A 158 -12.96 -2.21 -4.71
CA LYS A 158 -13.90 -1.37 -5.49
C LYS A 158 -13.47 0.09 -5.56
N VAL A 159 -12.77 0.57 -4.54
CA VAL A 159 -12.22 1.92 -4.48
C VAL A 159 -10.89 1.99 -5.23
N LEU A 160 -10.17 0.87 -5.30
CA LEU A 160 -8.83 0.75 -5.89
C LEU A 160 -8.71 1.38 -7.29
N ASP A 161 -9.67 1.12 -8.17
CA ASP A 161 -9.69 1.68 -9.52
C ASP A 161 -9.70 3.23 -9.52
N ARG A 162 -10.43 3.83 -8.57
CA ARG A 162 -10.45 5.29 -8.41
C ARG A 162 -9.12 5.80 -7.88
N VAL A 163 -8.53 5.10 -6.91
CA VAL A 163 -7.20 5.43 -6.37
C VAL A 163 -6.18 5.47 -7.50
N PHE A 164 -6.11 4.45 -8.37
CA PHE A 164 -5.17 4.45 -9.50
C PHE A 164 -5.40 5.55 -10.53
N ARG A 165 -6.65 6.00 -10.70
CA ARG A 165 -6.98 7.04 -11.67
C ARG A 165 -6.71 8.45 -11.14
N GLN A 166 -6.91 8.66 -9.85
CA GLN A 166 -6.89 9.99 -9.23
C GLN A 166 -5.59 10.26 -8.50
N GLU A 167 -5.00 9.25 -7.85
CA GLU A 167 -3.82 9.41 -7.02
C GLU A 167 -2.54 9.17 -7.81
N ASP A 168 -1.57 10.04 -7.58
CA ASP A 168 -0.20 9.85 -8.00
C ASP A 168 0.75 10.22 -6.86
N GLY A 169 1.98 9.73 -6.92
CA GLY A 169 2.96 10.02 -5.87
C GLY A 169 2.86 9.12 -4.63
N VAL A 170 2.90 9.69 -3.42
CA VAL A 170 3.06 8.92 -2.16
C VAL A 170 1.80 8.12 -1.80
N ASP A 171 0.61 8.66 -2.05
CA ASP A 171 -0.64 8.07 -1.60
C ASP A 171 -0.92 6.72 -2.26
N ILE A 172 -0.67 6.62 -3.57
CA ILE A 172 -0.79 5.34 -4.28
C ILE A 172 0.22 4.29 -3.78
N ILE A 173 1.43 4.72 -3.40
CA ILE A 173 2.43 3.81 -2.82
C ILE A 173 1.95 3.29 -1.47
N GLN A 174 1.40 4.15 -0.61
CA GLN A 174 0.87 3.74 0.70
C GLN A 174 -0.32 2.77 0.56
N CYS A 175 -1.22 3.01 -0.39
CA CYS A 175 -2.29 2.05 -0.71
C CYS A 175 -1.73 0.69 -1.16
N LEU A 176 -0.71 0.68 -2.03
CA LEU A 176 -0.05 -0.53 -2.49
C LEU A 176 0.68 -1.27 -1.36
N GLN A 177 1.37 -0.55 -0.49
CA GLN A 177 2.05 -1.11 0.68
C GLN A 177 1.07 -1.81 1.61
N LEU A 178 -0.06 -1.18 1.91
CA LEU A 178 -1.12 -1.80 2.70
C LEU A 178 -1.64 -3.09 2.06
N LEU A 179 -1.78 -3.09 0.72
CA LEU A 179 -2.21 -4.28 -0.01
C LEU A 179 -1.18 -5.41 0.05
N VAL A 180 0.11 -5.08 -0.03
CA VAL A 180 1.23 -6.03 0.15
C VAL A 180 1.23 -6.59 1.58
N VAL A 181 1.10 -5.74 2.60
CA VAL A 181 1.06 -6.19 4.00
C VAL A 181 -0.11 -7.15 4.21
N PHE A 182 -1.29 -6.81 3.68
CA PHE A 182 -2.44 -7.72 3.72
C PHE A 182 -2.14 -9.05 3.02
N SER A 183 -1.52 -9.04 1.83
CA SER A 183 -1.29 -10.26 1.06
C SER A 183 -0.32 -11.24 1.72
N ILE A 184 0.60 -10.73 2.56
CA ILE A 184 1.50 -11.56 3.38
C ILE A 184 0.71 -12.39 4.40
N HIS A 185 -0.36 -11.83 4.97
CA HIS A 185 -1.17 -12.49 5.99
C HIS A 185 -2.38 -13.25 5.43
N CYS A 186 -2.86 -12.86 4.25
CA CYS A 186 -4.01 -13.48 3.61
C CYS A 186 -3.80 -13.52 2.09
N SER A 187 -3.76 -14.74 1.53
CA SER A 187 -3.61 -14.96 0.09
C SER A 187 -4.75 -14.40 -0.77
N ALA A 188 -5.79 -13.81 -0.16
CA ALA A 188 -6.91 -13.21 -0.87
C ALA A 188 -6.59 -11.95 -1.64
N ALA A 189 -5.56 -11.24 -1.22
CA ALA A 189 -5.06 -10.11 -2.00
C ALA A 189 -4.17 -10.55 -3.17
N GLY A 190 -3.88 -11.85 -3.34
CA GLY A 190 -3.03 -12.35 -4.42
C GLY A 190 -1.59 -12.64 -4.01
N SER A 191 -0.72 -12.70 -5.02
CA SER A 191 0.70 -12.93 -4.82
C SER A 191 1.41 -11.68 -4.26
N SER A 192 1.90 -11.78 -3.02
CA SER A 192 2.69 -10.72 -2.38
C SER A 192 3.92 -10.33 -3.19
N TRP A 193 4.57 -11.28 -3.86
CA TRP A 193 5.74 -11.02 -4.72
C TRP A 193 5.41 -10.12 -5.91
N HIS A 194 4.29 -10.37 -6.59
CA HIS A 194 3.87 -9.53 -7.71
C HIS A 194 3.41 -8.14 -7.23
N LEU A 195 2.69 -8.08 -6.12
CA LEU A 195 2.25 -6.81 -5.53
C LEU A 195 3.43 -5.94 -5.09
N ILE A 196 4.44 -6.53 -4.44
CA ILE A 196 5.62 -5.76 -4.02
C ILE A 196 6.48 -5.35 -5.23
N GLY A 197 6.62 -6.20 -6.23
CA GLY A 197 7.27 -5.84 -7.49
C GLY A 197 6.58 -4.66 -8.18
N PHE A 198 5.25 -4.63 -8.18
CA PHE A 198 4.48 -3.50 -8.70
C PHE A 198 4.68 -2.22 -7.88
N ALA A 199 4.66 -2.32 -6.55
CA ALA A 199 4.90 -1.18 -5.65
C ALA A 199 6.33 -0.61 -5.80
N MET A 200 7.34 -1.48 -5.91
CA MET A 200 8.73 -1.10 -6.15
C MET A 200 8.90 -0.42 -7.51
N ASN A 201 8.32 -0.99 -8.58
CA ASN A 201 8.35 -0.37 -9.90
C ASN A 201 7.69 1.01 -9.91
N LYS A 202 6.58 1.20 -9.19
CA LYS A 202 5.94 2.51 -9.06
C LYS A 202 6.83 3.49 -8.28
N CYS A 203 7.50 3.07 -7.20
CA CYS A 203 8.48 3.91 -6.50
C CYS A 203 9.64 4.33 -7.41
N ILE A 204 10.14 3.42 -8.25
CA ILE A 204 11.24 3.69 -9.18
C ILE A 204 10.79 4.67 -10.27
N SER A 205 9.61 4.45 -10.85
CA SER A 205 9.01 5.34 -11.86
C SER A 205 8.79 6.76 -11.34
N LEU A 206 8.40 6.91 -10.07
CA LEU A 206 8.27 8.21 -9.39
C LEU A 206 9.61 8.82 -8.96
N GLY A 207 10.73 8.13 -9.17
CA GLY A 207 12.06 8.59 -8.82
C GLY A 207 12.40 8.52 -7.32
N TYR A 208 11.58 7.85 -6.49
CA TYR A 208 11.76 7.84 -5.03
C TYR A 208 13.00 7.07 -4.55
N HIS A 209 13.61 6.29 -5.44
CA HIS A 209 14.88 5.59 -5.19
C HIS A 209 16.11 6.51 -5.27
N THR A 210 15.93 7.75 -5.72
CA THR A 210 17.01 8.74 -5.93
C THR A 210 16.67 10.07 -5.29
N GLU A 211 17.67 10.77 -4.76
CA GLU A 211 17.56 12.18 -4.39
C GLU A 211 18.29 13.04 -5.43
N THR A 212 17.53 13.76 -6.25
CA THR A 212 18.10 14.79 -7.11
C THR A 212 18.49 15.99 -6.25
N SER A 213 19.65 16.59 -6.55
CA SER A 213 20.31 17.67 -5.79
C SER A 213 19.37 18.63 -5.01
N PRO A 214 19.70 19.00 -3.76
CA PRO A 214 18.90 19.90 -2.90
C PRO A 214 18.64 21.29 -3.49
N SER A 215 19.21 21.63 -4.65
CA SER A 215 18.90 22.83 -5.42
C SER A 215 17.48 22.86 -6.01
N ASN A 216 16.76 21.72 -6.05
CA ASN A 216 15.33 21.70 -6.37
C ASN A 216 14.50 22.13 -5.15
N SER A 217 14.37 23.44 -4.97
CA SER A 217 13.59 24.11 -3.91
C SER A 217 12.07 23.91 -3.99
N ALA A 218 11.58 22.96 -4.81
CA ALA A 218 10.15 22.80 -5.11
C ALA A 218 9.42 21.85 -4.15
N ILE A 219 10.12 20.97 -3.44
CA ILE A 219 9.50 19.94 -2.58
C ILE A 219 9.73 20.29 -1.11
N SER A 220 8.66 20.26 -0.32
CA SER A 220 8.74 20.51 1.13
C SER A 220 9.55 19.43 1.86
N LEU A 221 10.12 19.76 3.03
CA LEU A 221 10.85 18.78 3.85
C LEU A 221 9.95 17.61 4.29
N GLU A 222 8.70 17.91 4.64
CA GLU A 222 7.71 16.90 5.02
C GLU A 222 7.41 15.94 3.87
N GLU A 223 7.19 16.46 2.67
CA GLU A 223 6.94 15.63 1.49
C GLU A 223 8.16 14.78 1.12
N ARG A 224 9.37 15.33 1.25
CA ARG A 224 10.60 14.57 1.04
C ARG A 224 10.72 13.40 2.02
N GLU A 225 10.46 13.63 3.29
CA GLU A 225 10.45 12.58 4.31
C GLU A 225 9.39 11.52 4.01
N GLN A 226 8.19 11.90 3.58
CA GLN A 226 7.15 10.95 3.19
C GLN A 226 7.56 10.08 2.00
N ARG A 227 8.24 10.64 0.99
CA ARG A 227 8.79 9.88 -0.15
C ARG A 227 9.87 8.90 0.29
N ARG A 228 10.77 9.32 1.19
CA ARG A 228 11.80 8.44 1.79
C ARG A 228 11.17 7.28 2.52
N TRP A 229 10.21 7.55 3.42
CA TRP A 229 9.48 6.51 4.15
C TRP A 229 8.75 5.55 3.21
N ALA A 230 8.09 6.08 2.18
CA ALA A 230 7.41 5.26 1.18
C ALA A 230 8.40 4.33 0.44
N PHE A 231 9.52 4.86 -0.04
CA PHE A 231 10.52 4.04 -0.73
C PHE A 231 11.13 2.98 0.20
N TRP A 232 11.65 3.37 1.36
CA TRP A 232 12.35 2.44 2.25
C TRP A 232 11.44 1.36 2.81
N SER A 233 10.16 1.67 3.05
CA SER A 233 9.18 0.67 3.47
C SER A 233 8.92 -0.37 2.37
N CYS A 234 8.76 0.06 1.12
CA CYS A 234 8.65 -0.85 -0.03
C CYS A 234 9.92 -1.66 -0.24
N PHE A 235 11.09 -1.02 -0.14
CA PHE A 235 12.38 -1.67 -0.29
C PHE A 235 12.56 -2.78 0.74
N LEU A 236 12.25 -2.53 2.01
CA LEU A 236 12.34 -3.54 3.07
C LEU A 236 11.36 -4.69 2.83
N LEU A 237 10.11 -4.40 2.44
CA LEU A 237 9.13 -5.44 2.09
C LEU A 237 9.61 -6.30 0.91
N ASP A 238 10.23 -5.70 -0.11
CA ASP A 238 10.81 -6.43 -1.24
C ASP A 238 11.90 -7.38 -0.78
N ARG A 239 12.83 -6.93 0.08
CA ARG A 239 13.88 -7.80 0.64
C ARG A 239 13.29 -8.97 1.41
N LEU A 240 12.31 -8.72 2.26
CA LEU A 240 11.68 -9.75 3.08
C LEU A 240 10.94 -10.79 2.24
N ILE A 241 10.08 -10.34 1.32
CA ILE A 241 9.29 -11.23 0.47
C ILE A 241 10.20 -12.03 -0.48
N CYS A 242 11.14 -11.36 -1.15
CA CYS A 242 12.03 -12.02 -2.11
C CYS A 242 13.00 -12.98 -1.41
N ALA A 243 13.53 -12.63 -0.23
CA ALA A 243 14.36 -13.55 0.55
C ALA A 243 13.57 -14.79 1.01
N ALA A 244 12.34 -14.61 1.51
CA ALA A 244 11.49 -15.71 1.92
C ALA A 244 11.11 -16.66 0.77
N LEU A 245 11.01 -16.14 -0.46
CA LEU A 245 10.60 -16.89 -1.64
C LEU A 245 11.77 -17.34 -2.55
N GLY A 246 13.01 -17.00 -2.22
CA GLY A 246 14.17 -17.27 -3.06
C GLY A 246 14.12 -16.57 -4.42
N ARG A 247 13.53 -15.37 -4.48
CA ARG A 247 13.37 -14.56 -5.70
C ARG A 247 14.40 -13.42 -5.77
N PRO A 248 14.74 -12.94 -6.97
CA PRO A 248 15.57 -11.75 -7.11
C PRO A 248 14.84 -10.50 -6.63
N PHE A 249 15.60 -9.56 -6.09
CA PHE A 249 15.12 -8.26 -5.64
C PHE A 249 14.81 -7.32 -6.80
N ALA A 250 13.89 -6.37 -6.59
CA ALA A 250 13.44 -5.45 -7.63
C ALA A 250 14.53 -4.45 -8.07
N ILE A 251 15.39 -4.03 -7.14
CA ILE A 251 16.46 -3.07 -7.39
C ILE A 251 17.74 -3.49 -6.66
N GLN A 252 18.90 -3.20 -7.24
CA GLN A 252 20.19 -3.39 -6.58
C GLN A 252 20.49 -2.24 -5.61
N ASN A 253 21.24 -2.50 -4.55
CA ASN A 253 21.51 -1.50 -3.51
C ASN A 253 22.27 -0.29 -4.08
N GLU A 254 23.15 -0.53 -5.06
CA GLU A 254 24.00 0.46 -5.70
C GLU A 254 23.19 1.48 -6.52
N CYS A 255 21.97 1.13 -6.92
CA CYS A 255 21.05 2.04 -7.63
C CYS A 255 20.24 2.93 -6.69
N VAL A 256 20.31 2.71 -5.37
CA VAL A 256 19.59 3.47 -4.37
C VAL A 256 20.47 4.61 -3.86
N THR A 257 20.03 5.84 -4.08
CA THR A 257 20.76 7.05 -3.64
C THR A 257 19.93 7.96 -2.74
N VAL A 258 18.69 7.59 -2.46
CA VAL A 258 17.83 8.27 -1.47
C VAL A 258 18.40 8.07 -0.06
N ALA A 259 18.39 9.13 0.76
CA ALA A 259 18.85 9.05 2.13
C ALA A 259 17.86 8.27 3.00
N LEU A 260 18.31 7.79 4.16
CA LEU A 260 17.41 7.17 5.12
C LEU A 260 16.45 8.23 5.69
N PRO A 261 15.22 7.85 6.08
CA PRO A 261 14.31 8.78 6.72
C PRO A 261 14.93 9.36 7.99
N GLY A 262 14.80 10.67 8.20
CA GLY A 262 15.43 11.41 9.30
C GLY A 262 16.84 11.92 9.02
N GLU A 263 17.55 11.41 8.00
CA GLU A 263 18.87 11.94 7.62
C GLU A 263 18.74 13.34 7.00
N GLY A 264 19.33 14.35 7.64
CA GLY A 264 19.24 15.76 7.23
C GLY A 264 18.31 16.64 8.07
N SER A 265 17.51 16.07 8.99
CA SER A 265 16.77 16.83 10.01
C SER A 265 17.69 17.31 11.16
N PHE A 266 18.84 16.65 11.33
CA PHE A 266 19.79 16.89 12.42
C PHE A 266 20.63 18.17 12.32
N ALA A 267 20.42 19.03 11.32
CA ALA A 267 21.17 20.28 11.21
C ALA A 267 20.68 21.41 12.15
N SER A 268 19.68 21.17 13.01
CA SER A 268 19.15 22.20 13.93
C SER A 268 18.56 21.63 15.21
N SER A 269 19.35 20.92 16.00
CA SER A 269 19.30 20.95 17.47
C SER A 269 20.29 19.95 18.04
N CYS A 270 21.10 20.39 18.99
CA CYS A 270 21.89 19.50 19.83
C CYS A 270 20.94 18.53 20.52
N LEU A 271 21.02 17.24 20.16
CA LEU A 271 20.24 16.19 20.82
C LEU A 271 21.12 15.43 21.81
N GLU A 272 20.59 15.31 23.02
CA GLU A 272 21.13 14.52 24.12
C GLU A 272 21.20 13.02 23.74
N PRO A 273 22.10 12.23 24.36
CA PRO A 273 22.45 10.88 23.89
C PRO A 273 21.36 9.80 23.99
N LYS A 274 20.13 10.16 24.36
CA LYS A 274 19.05 9.19 24.63
C LYS A 274 18.19 8.85 23.40
N ASP A 275 18.23 9.68 22.35
CA ASP A 275 17.41 9.47 21.14
C ASP A 275 18.10 8.64 20.04
N VAL A 276 19.33 8.17 20.29
CA VAL A 276 20.16 7.42 19.32
C VAL A 276 19.83 5.91 19.27
N TYR A 277 19.01 5.40 20.18
CA TYR A 277 18.82 3.95 20.35
C TYR A 277 17.60 3.36 19.63
N HIS A 278 17.21 3.81 18.42
CA HIS A 278 16.15 3.12 17.67
C HIS A 278 16.35 3.05 16.15
N ILE A 279 17.59 3.12 15.65
CA ILE A 279 17.90 2.70 14.27
C ILE A 279 18.87 1.52 14.34
N HIS A 280 18.31 0.37 14.70
CA HIS A 280 18.92 -0.93 14.38
C HIS A 280 17.93 -1.69 13.51
N LEU A 281 18.23 -1.79 12.22
CA LEU A 281 17.68 -2.80 11.32
C LEU A 281 18.86 -3.37 10.52
N PHE A 282 19.29 -4.55 10.97
CA PHE A 282 20.26 -5.50 10.41
C PHE A 282 21.69 -5.01 10.17
#